data_AF-A0A3C1BGJ7-F1
#
_entry.id   AF-A0A3C1BGJ7-F1
#
_cell.length_a   1.000
_cell.length_b   1.000
_cell.length_c   1.000
_cell.angle_alpha   90.00
_cell.angle_beta   90.00
_cell.angle_gamma   90.00
#
_symmetry.space_group_name_H-M   'P 1'
#
loop_
_entity.id
_entity.type
_entity.pdbx_description
1 polymer ?
#
loop_
_entity_poly.entity_id
_entity_poly.type
_entity_poly.pdbx_seq_one_letter_code
_entity_poly.pdbx_strand_id
1 'polypeptide(L)'
;MKKLLQVLLPPFVGFAVYFLMVRYSSFYFSLRIDEMGQGNLLAFMAFYRYLLPLLFTVSVLTQLLIVIPVYRKVMKKGGAGKKWAAVFLVFVCLLFAAGISYAIWDKNDGIHHLLKLFTFMTGIQLGYWAINLFILRLLGWKSVEIKKIEDPKQPNATNL
;
A
#
# COMPACT_ATOMS: atom_id res chain seq x y z
N MET A 1 2.43 -14.23 -17.89
CA MET A 1 3.38 -13.66 -16.89
C MET A 1 3.00 -12.26 -16.38
N LYS A 2 2.38 -11.37 -17.18
CA LYS A 2 2.00 -10.00 -16.75
C LYS A 2 1.08 -9.94 -15.50
N LYS A 3 0.12 -10.87 -15.37
CA LYS A 3 -0.77 -10.93 -14.19
C LYS A 3 -0.01 -11.27 -12.91
N LEU A 4 0.92 -12.23 -12.97
CA LEU A 4 1.74 -12.63 -11.83
C LEU A 4 2.64 -11.46 -11.38
N LEU A 5 3.26 -10.75 -12.33
CA LEU A 5 4.07 -9.56 -12.04
C LEU A 5 3.25 -8.43 -11.41
N GLN A 6 2.02 -8.20 -11.86
CA GLN A 6 1.10 -7.20 -11.27
C GLN A 6 0.67 -7.55 -9.84
N VAL A 7 0.70 -8.83 -9.48
CA VAL A 7 0.36 -9.33 -8.14
C VAL A 7 1.58 -9.31 -7.23
N LEU A 8 2.76 -9.71 -7.70
CA LEU A 8 3.94 -9.87 -6.84
C LEU A 8 4.81 -8.62 -6.77
N LEU A 9 4.98 -7.88 -7.87
CA LEU A 9 5.94 -6.77 -7.93
C LEU A 9 5.56 -5.63 -6.97
N PRO A 10 4.30 -5.16 -6.90
CA PRO A 10 3.93 -4.09 -5.98
C PRO A 10 4.18 -4.42 -4.49
N PRO A 11 3.70 -5.55 -3.95
CA PRO A 11 3.99 -5.91 -2.56
C PRO A 11 5.48 -6.22 -2.37
N PHE A 12 6.17 -6.82 -3.34
CA PHE A 12 7.62 -7.06 -3.24
C PHE A 12 8.42 -5.75 -3.12
N VAL A 13 8.12 -4.75 -3.94
CA VAL A 13 8.78 -3.43 -3.87
C VAL A 13 8.47 -2.75 -2.54
N GLY A 14 7.20 -2.75 -2.11
CA GLY A 14 6.81 -2.20 -0.81
C GLY A 14 7.56 -2.88 0.35
N PHE A 15 7.64 -4.21 0.31
CA PHE A 15 8.40 -5.00 1.28
C PHE A 15 9.89 -4.73 1.24
N ALA A 16 10.49 -4.63 0.05
CA ALA A 16 11.91 -4.38 -0.07
C ALA A 16 12.28 -3.01 0.53
N VAL A 17 11.48 -1.97 0.25
CA VAL A 17 11.67 -0.63 0.83
C VAL A 17 11.56 -0.68 2.35
N TYR A 18 10.50 -1.28 2.89
CA TYR A 18 10.33 -1.41 4.33
C TYR A 18 11.42 -2.26 4.98
N PHE A 19 11.82 -3.36 4.34
CA PHE A 19 12.89 -4.21 4.81
C PHE A 19 14.20 -3.45 4.94
N LEU A 20 14.58 -2.68 3.92
CA LEU A 20 15.78 -1.85 3.95
C LEU A 20 15.68 -0.79 5.05
N MET A 21 14.55 -0.08 5.15
CA MET A 21 14.33 0.93 6.19
C MET A 21 14.46 0.34 7.61
N VAL A 22 13.87 -0.82 7.87
CA VAL A 22 13.93 -1.48 9.18
C VAL A 22 15.35 -2.00 9.44
N ARG A 23 15.93 -2.73 8.48
CA ARG A 23 17.23 -3.40 8.62
C ARG A 23 18.38 -2.44 8.87
N TYR A 24 18.35 -1.26 8.24
CA TYR A 24 19.37 -0.23 8.36
C TYR A 24 19.00 0.88 9.37
N SER A 25 17.89 0.76 10.10
CA SER A 25 17.60 1.69 11.18
C SER A 25 18.59 1.50 12.34
N SER A 26 18.93 2.60 13.02
CA SER A 26 19.74 2.58 14.25
C SER A 26 19.11 1.75 15.37
N PHE A 27 17.80 1.53 15.31
CA PHE A 27 17.03 0.80 16.32
C PHE A 27 16.90 -0.69 16.04
N TYR A 28 17.38 -1.20 14.89
CA TYR A 28 17.12 -2.57 14.45
C TYR A 28 17.45 -3.65 15.50
N PHE A 29 18.61 -3.52 16.15
CA PHE A 29 19.08 -4.49 17.14
C PHE A 29 18.44 -4.31 18.53
N SER A 30 17.85 -3.13 18.81
CA SER A 30 17.12 -2.87 20.05
C SER A 30 15.63 -3.19 19.95
N LEU A 31 15.11 -3.58 18.77
CA LEU A 31 13.71 -3.98 18.60
C LEU A 31 13.42 -5.24 19.42
N ARG A 32 12.47 -5.14 20.34
CA ARG A 32 11.99 -6.25 21.18
C ARG A 32 10.52 -6.55 20.90
N ILE A 33 10.07 -7.75 21.27
CA ILE A 33 8.70 -8.22 21.02
C ILE A 33 7.68 -7.49 21.90
N ASP A 34 8.07 -7.11 23.12
CA ASP A 34 7.27 -6.37 24.10
C ASP A 34 6.92 -4.94 23.67
N GLU A 35 7.61 -4.39 22.67
CA GLU A 35 7.26 -3.08 22.11
C GLU A 35 6.12 -3.14 21.08
N MET A 36 5.69 -4.35 20.67
CA MET A 36 4.53 -4.50 19.79
C MET A 36 3.26 -4.01 20.47
N GLY A 37 2.43 -3.24 19.75
CA GLY A 37 1.14 -2.76 20.25
C GLY A 37 1.16 -1.32 20.79
N GLN A 38 2.33 -0.72 21.03
CA GLN A 38 2.41 0.71 21.46
C GLN A 38 2.08 1.71 20.34
N GLY A 39 1.98 1.21 19.10
CA GLY A 39 1.62 1.94 17.88
C GLY A 39 2.45 3.20 17.58
N ASN A 40 3.72 3.14 17.98
CA ASN A 40 4.76 4.04 17.52
C ASN A 40 5.59 3.37 16.41
N LEU A 41 6.56 4.09 15.86
CA LEU A 41 7.42 3.59 14.78
C LEU A 41 8.21 2.33 15.19
N LEU A 42 8.73 2.30 16.43
CA LEU A 42 9.46 1.17 16.99
C LEU A 42 8.58 -0.09 17.06
N ALA A 43 7.36 0.04 17.57
CA ALA A 43 6.37 -1.04 17.61
C ALA A 43 6.08 -1.60 16.21
N PHE A 44 5.98 -0.73 15.20
CA PHE A 44 5.79 -1.13 13.82
C PHE A 44 7.01 -1.84 13.23
N MET A 45 8.23 -1.34 13.50
CA MET A 45 9.46 -1.99 13.07
C MET A 45 9.65 -3.37 13.73
N ALA A 46 9.30 -3.51 15.01
CA ALA A 46 9.31 -4.78 15.71
C ALA A 46 8.29 -5.74 15.09
N PHE A 47 7.05 -5.30 14.90
CA PHE A 47 6.00 -6.06 14.23
C PHE A 47 6.43 -6.54 12.84
N TYR A 48 7.04 -5.66 12.04
CA TYR A 48 7.57 -6.00 10.72
C TYR A 48 8.70 -7.04 10.78
N ARG A 49 9.62 -6.93 11.74
CA ARG A 49 10.74 -7.86 11.90
C ARG A 49 10.28 -9.27 12.24
N TYR A 50 9.34 -9.42 13.16
CA TYR A 50 8.92 -10.73 13.68
C TYR A 50 7.80 -11.39 12.86
N LEU A 51 6.92 -10.62 12.22
CA LEU A 51 5.80 -11.16 11.43
C LEU A 51 5.99 -11.00 9.91
N LEU A 52 7.23 -10.77 9.49
CA LEU A 52 7.61 -10.55 8.09
C LEU A 52 6.98 -11.53 7.08
N PRO A 53 7.09 -12.87 7.23
CA PRO A 53 6.52 -13.81 6.26
C PRO A 53 4.99 -13.73 6.22
N LEU A 54 4.34 -13.53 7.37
CA LEU A 54 2.89 -13.37 7.44
C LEU A 54 2.44 -12.09 6.73
N LEU A 55 3.13 -10.98 7.00
CA LEU A 55 2.82 -9.69 6.38
C LEU A 55 3.01 -9.72 4.87
N PHE A 56 4.03 -10.44 4.37
CA PHE A 56 4.24 -10.61 2.94
C PHE A 56 3.09 -11.39 2.30
N THR A 57 2.69 -12.52 2.88
CA THR A 57 1.55 -13.30 2.40
C THR A 57 0.26 -12.48 2.39
N VAL A 58 -0.06 -11.78 3.49
CA VAL A 58 -1.24 -10.90 3.57
C VAL A 58 -1.19 -9.81 2.50
N SER A 59 -0.01 -9.25 2.23
CA SER A 59 0.17 -8.20 1.23
C SER A 59 -0.04 -8.71 -0.19
N VAL A 60 0.40 -9.93 -0.50
CA VAL A 60 0.15 -10.60 -1.78
C VAL A 60 -1.35 -10.91 -1.94
N LEU A 61 -2.01 -11.43 -0.89
CA LEU A 61 -3.46 -11.67 -0.93
C LEU A 61 -4.24 -10.36 -1.12
N THR A 62 -3.88 -9.30 -0.39
CA THR A 62 -4.49 -7.97 -0.51
C THR A 62 -4.32 -7.41 -1.92
N GLN A 63 -3.13 -7.56 -2.49
CA GLN A 63 -2.86 -7.14 -3.86
C GLN A 63 -3.76 -7.87 -4.87
N LEU A 64 -3.90 -9.19 -4.70
CA LEU A 64 -4.67 -10.04 -5.60
C LEU A 64 -6.19 -9.81 -5.49
N LEU A 65 -6.71 -9.78 -4.25
CA LEU A 65 -8.14 -9.75 -3.96
C LEU A 65 -8.74 -8.34 -3.93
N ILE A 66 -7.94 -7.32 -3.62
CA ILE A 66 -8.45 -5.96 -3.41
C ILE A 66 -7.84 -5.00 -4.42
N VAL A 67 -6.50 -4.85 -4.45
CA VAL A 67 -5.85 -3.78 -5.22
C VAL A 67 -6.08 -3.95 -6.72
N ILE A 68 -5.85 -5.12 -7.28
CA ILE A 68 -6.04 -5.38 -8.72
C ILE A 68 -7.50 -5.16 -9.18
N PRO A 69 -8.53 -5.75 -8.53
CA PRO A 69 -9.91 -5.53 -8.96
C PRO A 69 -10.34 -4.06 -8.81
N VAL A 70 -9.92 -3.37 -7.74
CA VAL A 70 -10.16 -1.93 -7.59
C VAL A 70 -9.48 -1.16 -8.71
N TYR A 71 -8.19 -1.41 -8.97
CA TYR A 71 -7.43 -0.73 -10.02
C TYR A 71 -8.08 -0.92 -11.40
N ARG A 72 -8.47 -2.15 -11.75
CA ARG A 72 -9.16 -2.44 -13.03
C ARG A 72 -10.51 -1.72 -13.15
N LYS A 73 -11.30 -1.66 -12.06
CA LYS A 73 -12.57 -0.92 -12.05
C LYS A 73 -12.34 0.59 -12.21
N VAL A 74 -11.32 1.14 -11.56
CA VAL A 74 -10.99 2.57 -11.61
C VAL A 74 -10.45 2.97 -12.98
N MET A 75 -9.60 2.14 -13.60
CA MET A 75 -9.03 2.43 -14.91
C MET A 75 -10.05 2.44 -16.04
N LYS A 76 -11.19 1.76 -15.88
CA LYS A 76 -12.33 1.81 -16.82
C LYS A 76 -13.15 3.09 -16.73
N LYS A 77 -13.00 3.89 -15.67
CA LYS A 77 -13.73 5.16 -15.49
C LYS A 77 -13.01 6.32 -16.19
N GLY A 78 -13.77 7.32 -16.62
CA GLY A 78 -13.23 8.59 -17.12
C GLY A 78 -12.45 9.38 -16.06
N GLY A 79 -11.81 10.49 -16.46
CA GLY A 79 -10.93 11.29 -15.60
C GLY A 79 -11.59 11.74 -14.28
N ALA A 80 -12.85 12.18 -14.32
CA ALA A 80 -13.61 12.55 -13.13
C ALA A 80 -13.88 11.35 -12.20
N GLY A 81 -14.20 10.18 -12.77
CA GLY A 81 -14.45 8.96 -11.99
C GLY A 81 -13.18 8.42 -11.31
N LYS A 82 -12.00 8.69 -11.86
CA LYS A 82 -10.71 8.37 -11.22
C LYS A 82 -10.45 9.25 -10.00
N LYS A 83 -10.79 10.54 -10.06
CA LYS A 83 -10.66 11.48 -8.92
C LYS A 83 -11.57 11.05 -7.76
N TRP A 84 -12.84 10.76 -8.04
CA TRP A 84 -13.78 10.29 -7.02
C TRP A 84 -13.37 8.94 -6.42
N ALA A 85 -12.80 8.03 -7.21
CA ALA A 85 -12.27 6.78 -6.68
C ALA A 85 -11.08 7.01 -5.73
N ALA A 86 -10.21 7.98 -6.01
CA ALA A 86 -9.10 8.33 -5.12
C ALA A 86 -9.62 8.94 -3.81
N VAL A 87 -10.61 9.83 -3.86
CA VAL A 87 -11.24 10.40 -2.66
C VAL A 87 -11.89 9.31 -1.81
N PHE A 88 -12.65 8.42 -2.44
CA PHE A 88 -13.28 7.30 -1.74
C PHE A 88 -12.24 6.38 -1.10
N LEU A 89 -11.13 6.11 -1.80
CA LEU A 89 -10.05 5.31 -1.25
C LEU A 89 -9.44 5.96 0.00
N VAL A 90 -9.14 7.26 -0.04
CA VAL A 90 -8.63 8.00 1.12
C VAL A 90 -9.62 7.92 2.27
N PHE A 91 -10.91 8.11 2.00
CA PHE A 91 -11.96 8.00 3.02
C PHE A 91 -12.01 6.61 3.66
N VAL A 92 -11.92 5.55 2.87
CA VAL A 92 -11.86 4.17 3.38
C VAL A 92 -10.61 3.95 4.25
N CYS A 93 -9.44 4.45 3.82
CA CYS A 93 -8.23 4.38 4.64
C CYS A 93 -8.41 5.12 5.97
N LEU A 94 -9.00 6.32 5.97
CA LEU A 94 -9.28 7.06 7.20
C LEU A 94 -10.23 6.28 8.13
N LEU A 95 -11.28 5.66 7.60
CA LEU A 95 -12.20 4.84 8.42
C LEU A 95 -11.49 3.62 9.04
N PHE A 96 -10.68 2.90 8.26
CA PHE A 96 -9.92 1.77 8.78
C PHE A 96 -8.88 2.20 9.80
N ALA A 97 -8.16 3.28 9.55
CA ALA A 97 -7.21 3.84 10.51
C ALA A 97 -7.92 4.24 11.81
N ALA A 98 -9.07 4.92 11.74
CA ALA A 98 -9.85 5.28 12.92
C ALA A 98 -10.31 4.05 13.70
N GLY A 99 -10.84 3.04 13.01
CA GLY A 99 -11.31 1.80 13.64
C GLY A 99 -10.18 1.01 14.31
N ILE A 100 -9.05 0.83 13.62
CA ILE A 100 -7.88 0.11 14.17
C ILE A 100 -7.27 0.89 15.34
N SER A 101 -7.10 2.21 15.19
CA SER A 101 -6.54 3.04 16.25
C SER A 101 -7.43 3.06 17.48
N TYR A 102 -8.76 3.12 17.31
CA TYR A 102 -9.70 3.03 18.42
C TYR A 102 -9.67 1.66 19.12
N ALA A 103 -9.53 0.57 18.35
CA ALA A 103 -9.46 -0.79 18.90
C ALA A 103 -8.16 -1.07 19.68
N ILE A 104 -7.05 -0.44 19.30
CA ILE A 104 -5.75 -0.58 19.96
C ILE A 104 -5.59 0.40 21.14
N TRP A 105 -6.30 1.52 21.10
CA TRP A 105 -6.14 2.59 22.08
C TRP A 105 -6.57 2.16 23.48
N ASP A 106 -5.66 2.34 24.45
CA ASP A 106 -5.98 2.30 25.87
C ASP A 106 -6.49 3.67 26.33
N LYS A 107 -7.65 3.69 26.98
CA LYS A 107 -8.27 4.92 27.52
C LYS A 107 -7.35 5.64 28.51
N ASN A 108 -6.43 4.92 29.15
CA ASN A 108 -5.48 5.47 30.12
C ASN A 108 -4.38 6.33 29.47
N ASP A 109 -4.07 6.12 28.18
CA ASP A 109 -3.00 6.85 27.47
C ASP A 109 -3.45 8.21 26.92
N GLY A 110 -4.75 8.51 27.03
CA GLY A 110 -5.33 9.79 26.61
C GLY A 110 -5.51 9.96 25.10
N ILE A 111 -6.25 11.01 24.70
CA ILE A 111 -6.67 11.26 23.31
C ILE A 111 -5.47 11.57 22.39
N HIS A 112 -4.39 12.11 22.93
CA HIS A 112 -3.21 12.43 22.13
C HIS A 112 -2.55 11.17 21.54
N HIS A 113 -2.53 10.07 22.30
CA HIS A 113 -2.04 8.77 21.80
C HIS A 113 -2.94 8.23 20.69
N LEU A 114 -4.27 8.29 20.86
CA LEU A 114 -5.23 7.91 19.82
C LEU A 114 -4.99 8.68 18.50
N LEU A 115 -4.78 9.99 18.57
CA LEU A 115 -4.54 10.82 17.37
C LEU A 115 -3.23 10.46 16.68
N LYS A 116 -2.19 10.15 17.48
CA LYS A 116 -0.88 9.71 16.97
C LYS A 116 -0.98 8.35 16.27
N LEU A 117 -1.68 7.40 16.88
CA LEU A 117 -2.00 6.09 16.29
C LEU A 117 -2.74 6.25 14.97
N PHE A 118 -3.78 7.08 14.97
CA PHE A 118 -4.62 7.34 13.80
C PHE A 118 -3.82 7.91 12.63
N THR A 119 -3.01 8.93 12.90
CA THR A 119 -2.18 9.58 11.89
C THR A 119 -1.14 8.62 11.33
N PHE A 120 -0.53 7.82 12.21
CA PHE A 120 0.47 6.81 11.83
C PHE A 120 -0.14 5.71 10.94
N MET A 121 -1.26 5.13 11.34
CA MET A 121 -1.97 4.09 10.57
C MET A 121 -2.46 4.61 9.22
N THR A 122 -2.98 5.85 9.19
CA THR A 122 -3.38 6.51 7.95
C THR A 122 -2.18 6.67 7.01
N GLY A 123 -1.04 7.12 7.53
CA GLY A 123 0.20 7.28 6.75
C GLY A 123 0.68 5.97 6.13
N ILE A 124 0.68 4.88 6.90
CA ILE A 124 1.06 3.54 6.41
C ILE A 124 0.12 3.10 5.28
N GLN A 125 -1.20 3.21 5.48
CA GLN A 125 -2.18 2.77 4.50
C GLN A 125 -2.11 3.59 3.21
N LEU A 126 -1.98 4.92 3.32
CA LEU A 126 -1.82 5.79 2.15
C LEU A 126 -0.50 5.53 1.43
N GLY A 127 0.60 5.34 2.17
CA GLY A 127 1.90 4.98 1.60
C GLY A 127 1.86 3.65 0.83
N TYR A 128 1.22 2.63 1.41
CA TYR A 128 1.00 1.34 0.74
C TYR A 128 0.22 1.52 -0.57
N TRP A 129 -0.89 2.24 -0.56
CA TRP A 129 -1.67 2.51 -1.77
C TRP A 129 -0.91 3.32 -2.80
N ALA A 130 -0.13 4.33 -2.38
CA ALA A 130 0.70 5.14 -3.27
C ALA A 130 1.73 4.28 -4.02
N ILE A 131 2.47 3.43 -3.30
CA ILE A 131 3.45 2.51 -3.90
C ILE A 131 2.75 1.56 -4.89
N ASN A 132 1.64 0.95 -4.49
CA ASN A 132 0.92 0.01 -5.35
C ASN A 132 0.40 0.65 -6.64
N LEU A 133 -0.23 1.82 -6.53
CA LEU A 133 -0.74 2.54 -7.70
C LEU A 133 0.41 3.01 -8.61
N PHE A 134 1.52 3.46 -8.02
CA PHE A 134 2.70 3.88 -8.76
C PHE A 134 3.30 2.73 -9.57
N ILE A 135 3.55 1.56 -8.95
CA ILE A 135 4.10 0.39 -9.64
C ILE A 135 3.12 -0.14 -10.69
N LEU A 136 1.82 -0.20 -10.40
CA LEU A 136 0.82 -0.62 -11.38
C LEU A 136 0.72 0.33 -12.58
N ARG A 137 0.90 1.64 -12.36
CA ARG A 137 0.94 2.63 -13.44
C ARG A 137 2.19 2.47 -14.31
N LEU A 138 3.36 2.25 -13.71
CA LEU A 138 4.60 1.96 -14.43
C LEU A 138 4.48 0.68 -15.28
N LEU A 139 3.93 -0.39 -14.70
CA LEU A 139 3.68 -1.64 -15.44
C LEU A 139 2.67 -1.45 -16.57
N GLY A 140 1.64 -0.63 -16.36
CA GLY A 140 0.67 -0.25 -17.39
C GLY A 140 1.33 0.49 -18.55
N TRP A 141 2.16 1.51 -18.26
CA TRP A 141 2.88 2.30 -19.26
C TRP A 141 3.87 1.44 -20.05
N LYS A 142 4.70 0.65 -19.37
CA LYS A 142 5.66 -0.26 -20.02
C LYS A 142 4.96 -1.28 -20.94
N SER A 143 3.75 -1.73 -20.56
CA SER A 143 2.98 -2.63 -21.42
C SER A 143 2.39 -1.94 -22.66
N VAL A 144 2.17 -0.63 -22.65
CA VAL A 144 1.71 0.13 -23.81
C VAL A 144 2.87 0.38 -24.77
N GLU A 145 4.05 0.74 -24.26
CA GLU A 145 5.24 0.97 -25.08
C GLU A 145 5.72 -0.30 -25.79
N ILE A 146 5.80 -1.43 -25.09
CA ILE A 146 6.17 -2.72 -25.71
C ILE A 146 5.21 -3.06 -26.85
N LYS A 147 3.90 -2.83 -26.65
CA LYS A 147 2.89 -3.11 -27.67
C LYS A 147 2.99 -2.17 -28.88
N LYS A 148 3.41 -0.92 -28.67
CA LYS A 148 3.67 0.06 -29.73
C LYS A 148 4.94 -0.27 -30.54
N ILE A 149 5.92 -0.90 -29.91
CA ILE A 149 7.18 -1.35 -30.55
C ILE A 149 6.94 -2.64 -31.34
N GLU A 150 6.17 -3.58 -30.80
CA GLU A 150 5.81 -4.84 -31.48
C GLU A 150 4.84 -4.63 -32.66
N ASP A 151 4.03 -3.56 -32.63
CA ASP A 151 3.00 -3.30 -33.65
C ASP A 151 2.96 -1.81 -34.05
N PRO A 152 3.94 -1.33 -34.86
CA PRO A 152 4.06 0.08 -35.23
C PRO A 152 2.93 0.60 -36.15
N LYS A 153 1.97 -0.26 -36.54
CA LYS A 153 0.88 0.04 -37.48
C LYS A 153 -0.51 0.21 -36.86
N GLN A 154 -0.66 0.50 -35.55
CA GLN A 154 -1.96 0.96 -35.06
C GLN A 154 -2.14 2.48 -35.30
N PRO A 155 -3.05 2.90 -36.18
CA PRO A 155 -3.32 4.31 -36.42
C PRO A 155 -3.95 4.93 -35.18
N ASN A 156 -3.63 6.21 -34.98
CA ASN A 156 -4.21 7.10 -33.98
C ASN A 156 -5.71 6.84 -33.75
N ALA A 157 -6.07 6.28 -32.59
CA ALA A 157 -7.41 6.44 -32.05
C ALA A 157 -7.47 7.77 -31.29
N THR A 158 -7.26 8.85 -32.02
CA THR A 158 -7.86 10.15 -31.70
C THR A 158 -9.26 10.09 -32.32
N ASN A 159 -10.28 10.50 -31.55
CA ASN A 159 -11.71 10.61 -31.90
C ASN A 159 -12.58 9.39 -31.57
N LEU A 160 -13.07 9.34 -30.31
CA LEU A 160 -14.50 9.41 -29.95
C LEU A 160 -14.64 9.45 -28.42
#